data_AF-A0A372MF16-F1
#
_entry.id   AF-A0A372MF16-F1
#
_cell.length_a   1.000
_cell.length_b   1.000
_cell.length_c   1.000
_cell.angle_alpha   90.00
_cell.angle_beta   90.00
_cell.angle_gamma   90.00
#
_symmetry.space_group_name_H-M   'P 1'
#
loop_
_entity.id
_entity.type
_entity.pdbx_description
1 polymer ?
#
loop_
_entity_poly.entity_id
_entity_poly.type
_entity_poly.pdbx_seq_one_letter_code
_entity_poly.pdbx_strand_id
1 'polypeptide(L)'
;MRDAGILLHLTSLPSPYGIGDLGRNAYAIADWMEQADIRLWQLLPLHPTGFGNSPYAPRSTFAGNELLIDLEALMHEGFLSPEDLASSPSFSDDRVLFQKVQEVKLPIMRFPRGIAPQREENGSMWTGKPSSRK
;
A
#
# COMPACT_ATOMS: atom_id res chain seq x y z
N MET A 1 10.21 28.41 11.26
CA MET A 1 9.18 27.37 11.09
C MET A 1 9.59 26.17 11.94
N ARG A 2 8.66 25.58 12.70
CA ARG A 2 8.88 24.36 13.49
C ARG A 2 7.83 23.35 13.05
N ASP A 3 8.25 22.17 12.64
CA ASP A 3 7.37 21.09 12.20
C ASP A 3 7.66 19.83 13.02
N ALA A 4 6.62 19.02 13.24
CA ALA A 4 6.71 17.71 13.86
C ALA A 4 6.46 16.61 12.81
N GLY A 5 7.00 15.42 13.06
CA GLY A 5 6.91 14.30 12.14
C GLY A 5 6.92 12.94 12.83
N ILE A 6 6.49 11.92 12.08
CA ILE A 6 6.59 10.51 12.48
C ILE A 6 7.53 9.75 11.54
N LEU A 7 8.18 8.73 12.07
CA LEU A 7 8.86 7.69 11.30
C LEU A 7 8.04 6.41 11.41
N LEU A 8 7.40 6.02 10.32
CA LEU A 8 6.53 4.84 10.28
C LEU A 8 6.55 4.25 8.88
N HIS A 9 7.15 3.08 8.69
CA HIS A 9 7.17 2.46 7.36
C HIS A 9 5.80 1.86 7.01
N LEU A 10 5.45 1.88 5.72
CA LEU A 10 4.16 1.36 5.22
C LEU A 10 3.94 -0.10 5.61
N THR A 11 5.00 -0.92 5.63
CA THR A 11 4.90 -2.34 6.01
C THR A 11 4.43 -2.57 7.44
N SER A 12 4.53 -1.56 8.31
CA SER A 12 4.11 -1.62 9.70
C SER A 12 2.64 -1.24 9.89
N LEU A 13 1.95 -0.80 8.83
CA LEU A 13 0.53 -0.52 8.91
C LEU A 13 -0.25 -1.85 8.99
N PRO A 14 -1.37 -1.86 9.73
CA PRO A 14 -2.26 -3.02 9.72
C PRO A 14 -2.78 -3.24 8.30
N SER A 15 -2.92 -4.50 7.88
CA SER A 15 -3.53 -4.86 6.60
C SER A 15 -4.01 -6.31 6.66
N PRO A 16 -5.18 -6.63 6.09
CA PRO A 16 -5.67 -8.01 6.04
C PRO A 16 -4.79 -8.92 5.16
N TYR A 17 -3.89 -8.35 4.37
CA TYR A 17 -3.02 -9.06 3.43
C TYR A 17 -1.59 -9.30 3.96
N GLY A 18 -1.42 -9.22 5.28
CA GLY A 18 -0.20 -9.64 5.99
C GLY A 18 0.97 -8.66 5.98
N ILE A 19 0.84 -7.56 5.23
CA ILE A 19 1.80 -6.45 5.21
C ILE A 19 1.04 -5.16 4.92
N GLY A 20 1.41 -4.08 5.59
CA GLY A 20 0.85 -2.78 5.25
C GLY A 20 1.21 -2.33 3.82
N ASP A 21 0.33 -1.53 3.25
CA ASP A 21 0.31 -1.18 1.82
C ASP A 21 -0.09 0.30 1.63
N LEU A 22 -0.19 0.72 0.38
CA LEU A 22 -0.63 2.05 -0.04
C LEU A 22 -2.17 2.18 -0.12
N GLY A 23 -2.90 1.41 0.69
CA GLY A 23 -4.36 1.41 0.72
C GLY A 23 -4.94 2.24 1.87
N ARG A 24 -6.13 1.84 2.31
CA ARG A 24 -6.95 2.54 3.32
C ARG A 24 -6.17 2.99 4.56
N ASN A 25 -5.31 2.14 5.12
CA ASN A 25 -4.61 2.46 6.36
C ASN A 25 -3.50 3.50 6.16
N ALA A 26 -2.93 3.63 4.95
CA ALA A 26 -2.00 4.72 4.65
C ALA A 26 -2.73 6.08 4.62
N TYR A 27 -3.93 6.12 4.03
CA TYR A 27 -4.79 7.32 4.08
C TYR A 27 -5.22 7.65 5.51
N ALA A 28 -5.60 6.65 6.31
CA ALA A 28 -5.98 6.87 7.71
C ALA A 28 -4.83 7.47 8.54
N ILE A 29 -3.57 7.11 8.28
CA ILE A 29 -2.41 7.75 8.90
C ILE A 29 -2.27 9.20 8.45
N ALA A 30 -2.43 9.49 7.16
CA ALA A 30 -2.36 10.87 6.65
C ALA A 30 -3.47 11.76 7.26
N ASP A 31 -4.70 11.26 7.33
CA ASP A 31 -5.83 11.96 7.96
C ASP A 31 -5.59 12.19 9.46
N TRP A 32 -5.04 11.19 10.15
CA TRP A 32 -4.66 11.33 11.55
C TRP A 32 -3.54 12.35 11.76
N MET A 33 -2.52 12.35 10.90
CA MET A 33 -1.43 13.31 10.94
C MET A 33 -1.93 14.74 10.74
N GLU A 34 -2.84 14.96 9.79
CA GLU A 34 -3.48 16.26 9.57
C GLU A 34 -4.22 16.73 10.84
N GLN A 35 -5.01 15.86 11.46
CA GLN A 35 -5.74 16.17 12.70
C GLN A 35 -4.80 16.46 13.88
N ALA A 36 -3.61 15.85 13.89
CA ALA A 36 -2.60 16.03 14.94
C ALA A 36 -1.63 17.20 14.67
N ASP A 37 -1.79 17.96 13.58
CA ASP A 37 -0.83 18.97 13.08
C ASP A 37 0.61 18.41 12.93
N ILE A 38 0.73 17.12 12.60
CA ILE A 38 1.98 16.47 12.23
C ILE A 38 2.12 16.59 10.72
N ARG A 39 3.22 17.21 10.27
CA ARG A 39 3.37 17.62 8.86
C ARG A 39 4.39 16.82 8.07
N LEU A 40 5.15 15.95 8.75
CA LEU A 40 6.21 15.16 8.14
C LEU A 40 5.99 13.67 8.38
N TRP A 41 5.88 12.90 7.30
CA TRP A 41 5.91 11.44 7.35
C TRP A 41 7.22 10.94 6.73
N GLN A 42 8.11 10.44 7.58
CA GLN A 42 9.33 9.80 7.12
C GLN A 42 9.13 8.30 6.90
N LEU A 43 9.57 7.82 5.74
CA LEU A 43 9.56 6.41 5.35
C LEU A 43 11.00 5.89 5.23
N LEU A 44 11.17 4.58 5.43
CA LEU A 44 12.32 3.84 4.94
C LEU A 44 12.24 3.71 3.39
N PRO A 45 13.32 3.28 2.70
CA PRO A 45 13.28 3.14 1.25
C PRO A 45 12.17 2.20 0.76
N LEU A 46 11.44 2.63 -0.27
CA LEU A 46 10.28 1.92 -0.82
C LEU A 46 10.62 0.93 -1.94
N HIS A 47 11.89 0.55 -2.04
CA HIS A 47 12.38 -0.31 -3.10
C HIS A 47 12.06 -1.78 -2.81
N PRO A 48 11.95 -2.65 -3.84
CA PRO A 48 11.79 -4.07 -3.64
C PRO A 48 12.92 -4.62 -2.78
N THR A 49 12.57 -5.14 -1.62
CA THR A 49 13.53 -5.67 -0.66
C THR A 49 14.26 -6.89 -1.23
N GLY A 50 15.57 -6.98 -0.97
CA GLY A 50 16.40 -8.13 -1.30
C GLY A 50 16.74 -8.96 -0.06
N PHE A 51 18.03 -9.14 0.20
CA PHE A 51 18.50 -10.02 1.29
C PHE A 51 17.93 -9.57 2.65
N GLY A 52 17.38 -10.52 3.40
CA GLY A 52 16.83 -10.30 4.73
C GLY A 52 15.58 -9.41 4.79
N ASN A 53 14.92 -9.15 3.66
CA ASN A 53 13.79 -8.21 3.54
C ASN A 53 14.15 -6.77 3.99
N SER A 54 15.42 -6.41 3.90
CA SER A 54 15.89 -5.08 4.28
C SER A 54 15.56 -4.05 3.18
N PRO A 55 14.95 -2.90 3.52
CA PRO A 55 14.72 -1.82 2.55
C PRO A 55 16.04 -1.15 2.11
N TYR A 56 17.16 -1.41 2.79
CA TYR A 56 18.48 -0.91 2.44
C TYR A 56 19.32 -1.88 1.59
N ALA A 57 18.80 -3.07 1.30
CA ALA A 57 19.44 -4.04 0.42
C ALA A 57 18.49 -4.40 -0.75
N PRO A 58 18.14 -3.45 -1.62
CA PRO A 58 17.07 -3.66 -2.58
C PRO A 58 17.51 -4.46 -3.81
N ARG A 59 16.55 -5.13 -4.46
CA ARG A 59 16.74 -5.78 -5.77
C ARG A 59 16.85 -4.76 -6.92
N SER A 60 16.37 -3.54 -6.71
CA SER A 60 16.42 -2.43 -7.66
C SER A 60 16.40 -1.09 -6.91
N THR A 61 17.17 -0.10 -7.36
CA THR A 61 17.21 1.25 -6.77
C THR A 61 16.19 2.21 -7.38
N PHE A 62 15.36 1.74 -8.31
CA PHE A 62 14.38 2.58 -9.02
C PHE A 62 12.94 2.05 -8.95
N ALA A 63 12.78 0.73 -8.81
CA ALA A 63 11.44 0.14 -8.72
C ALA A 63 10.81 0.41 -7.35
N GLY A 64 9.48 0.43 -7.28
CA GLY A 64 8.74 0.34 -6.03
C GLY A 64 8.55 -1.11 -5.58
N ASN A 65 8.46 -1.33 -4.27
CA ASN A 65 8.21 -2.65 -3.69
C ASN A 65 6.77 -3.11 -4.00
N GLU A 66 6.67 -4.20 -4.75
CA GLU A 66 5.41 -4.75 -5.24
C GLU A 66 4.47 -5.16 -4.08
N LEU A 67 5.04 -5.52 -2.92
CA LEU A 67 4.26 -5.93 -1.74
C LEU A 67 3.44 -4.78 -1.13
N LEU A 68 3.80 -3.53 -1.41
CA LEU A 68 3.12 -2.33 -0.92
C LEU A 68 1.89 -1.94 -1.76
N ILE A 69 1.58 -2.70 -2.82
CA ILE A 69 0.40 -2.47 -3.64
C ILE A 69 -0.85 -2.88 -2.85
N ASP A 70 -1.86 -2.01 -2.88
CA ASP A 70 -3.20 -2.26 -2.35
C ASP A 70 -3.97 -3.19 -3.28
N LEU A 71 -4.34 -4.36 -2.76
CA LEU A 71 -5.11 -5.36 -3.52
C LEU A 71 -6.59 -4.99 -3.64
N GLU A 72 -7.16 -4.26 -2.67
CA GLU A 72 -8.55 -3.79 -2.75
C GLU A 72 -8.68 -2.77 -3.88
N ALA A 73 -7.71 -1.85 -4.03
CA ALA A 73 -7.67 -0.92 -5.15
C ALA A 73 -7.62 -1.64 -6.51
N LEU A 74 -6.76 -2.67 -6.63
CA LEU A 74 -6.69 -3.47 -7.86
C LEU A 74 -8.01 -4.20 -8.17
N MET A 75 -8.69 -4.73 -7.15
CA MET A 75 -10.03 -5.31 -7.32
C MET A 75 -11.04 -4.25 -7.77
N HIS A 76 -11.05 -3.08 -7.14
CA HIS A 76 -11.94 -1.97 -7.51
C HIS A 76 -11.71 -1.47 -8.94
N GLU A 77 -10.48 -1.51 -9.43
CA GLU A 77 -10.12 -1.16 -10.81
C GLU A 77 -10.39 -2.29 -11.83
N GLY A 78 -10.90 -3.44 -11.37
CA GLY A 78 -11.24 -4.58 -12.21
C GLY A 78 -10.05 -5.43 -12.65
N PHE A 79 -8.90 -5.28 -12.00
CA PHE A 79 -7.72 -6.12 -12.24
C PHE A 79 -7.77 -7.43 -11.46
N LEU A 80 -8.50 -7.47 -10.34
CA LEU A 80 -8.70 -8.65 -9.50
C LEU A 80 -10.19 -8.91 -9.28
N SER A 81 -10.55 -10.19 -9.12
CA SER A 81 -11.88 -10.59 -8.68
C SER A 81 -11.98 -10.62 -7.15
N PRO A 82 -13.18 -10.54 -6.58
CA PRO A 82 -13.37 -10.78 -5.15
C PRO A 82 -12.88 -12.17 -4.69
N GLU A 83 -12.96 -13.17 -5.57
CA GLU A 83 -12.50 -14.53 -5.30
C GLU A 83 -10.97 -14.61 -5.16
N ASP A 84 -10.23 -13.80 -5.92
CA ASP A 84 -8.77 -13.71 -5.81
C ASP A 84 -8.37 -13.28 -4.38
N LEU A 85 -9.13 -12.34 -3.78
CA LEU A 85 -8.90 -11.87 -2.42
C LEU A 85 -9.42 -12.83 -1.36
N ALA A 86 -10.54 -13.50 -1.60
CA ALA A 86 -11.13 -14.46 -0.66
C ALA A 86 -10.22 -15.68 -0.41
N SER A 87 -9.32 -15.98 -1.34
CA SER A 87 -8.33 -17.05 -1.21
C SER A 87 -7.16 -16.72 -0.26
N SER A 88 -7.06 -15.47 0.22
CA SER A 88 -5.97 -15.03 1.08
C SER A 88 -6.03 -15.71 2.45
N PRO A 89 -4.92 -16.34 2.93
CA PRO A 89 -4.88 -16.94 4.25
C PRO A 89 -4.92 -15.87 5.34
N SER A 90 -5.21 -16.28 6.58
CA SER A 90 -5.02 -15.42 7.74
C SER A 90 -3.53 -15.13 7.98
N PHE A 91 -3.22 -13.89 8.35
CA PHE A 91 -1.88 -13.45 8.72
C PHE A 91 -1.79 -13.15 10.22
N SER A 92 -0.57 -12.98 10.72
CA SER A 92 -0.32 -12.55 12.09
C SER A 92 -0.45 -11.04 12.17
N ASP A 93 -1.12 -10.54 13.22
CA ASP A 93 -1.22 -9.10 13.49
C ASP A 93 0.04 -8.52 14.15
N ASP A 94 0.96 -9.37 14.63
CA ASP A 94 2.12 -8.94 15.41
C ASP A 94 3.34 -8.56 14.55
N ARG A 95 3.51 -9.22 13.40
CA ARG A 95 4.68 -9.05 12.54
C ARG A 95 4.44 -9.46 11.10
N VAL A 96 5.18 -8.82 10.20
CA VAL A 96 5.19 -9.18 8.77
C VAL A 96 5.93 -10.50 8.56
N LEU A 97 5.23 -11.51 8.07
CA LEU A 97 5.81 -12.77 7.59
C LEU A 97 6.11 -12.65 6.09
N PHE A 98 7.20 -11.94 5.75
CA PHE A 98 7.53 -11.56 4.37
C PHE A 98 7.48 -12.70 3.36
N GLN A 99 7.99 -13.89 3.71
CA GLN A 99 7.94 -15.04 2.82
C GLN A 99 6.50 -15.45 2.48
N LYS A 100 5.64 -15.59 3.49
CA LYS A 100 4.22 -15.94 3.31
C LYS A 100 3.49 -14.87 2.49
N VAL A 101 3.79 -13.60 2.75
CA VAL A 101 3.22 -12.47 2.01
C VAL A 101 3.64 -12.53 0.52
N GLN A 102 4.90 -12.81 0.22
CA GLN A 102 5.38 -12.96 -1.15
C GLN A 102 4.71 -14.14 -1.87
N GLU A 103 4.58 -15.28 -1.20
CA GLU A 103 3.93 -16.49 -1.73
C GLU A 103 2.45 -16.26 -2.06
N VAL A 104 1.78 -15.34 -1.36
CA VAL A 104 0.36 -15.00 -1.59
C VAL A 104 0.20 -13.85 -2.59
N LYS A 105 0.85 -12.69 -2.35
CA LYS A 105 0.61 -11.47 -3.14
C LYS A 105 1.21 -11.54 -4.54
N LEU A 106 2.40 -12.13 -4.71
CA LEU A 106 3.09 -12.09 -6.02
C LEU A 106 2.37 -12.89 -7.10
N PRO A 107 1.80 -14.09 -6.85
CA PRO A 107 0.99 -14.79 -7.84
C PRO A 107 -0.27 -14.03 -8.26
N ILE A 108 -0.96 -13.40 -7.31
CA ILE A 108 -2.19 -12.61 -7.56
C ILE A 108 -1.89 -11.42 -8.49
N MET A 109 -0.73 -10.77 -8.32
CA MET A 109 -0.31 -9.63 -9.14
C MET A 109 0.28 -10.03 -10.51
N ARG A 110 0.38 -11.33 -10.83
CA ARG A 110 0.80 -11.79 -12.16
C ARG A 110 -0.41 -11.80 -13.10
N PHE A 111 -0.81 -10.60 -13.53
CA PHE A 111 -1.87 -10.47 -14.51
C PHE A 111 -1.49 -11.16 -15.84
N PRO A 112 -2.40 -11.94 -16.44
CA PRO A 112 -2.31 -12.30 -17.85
C PRO A 112 -2.05 -11.07 -18.71
N ARG A 113 -1.10 -11.17 -19.65
CA ARG A 113 -0.88 -10.11 -20.64
C ARG A 113 -2.20 -9.82 -21.37
N GLY A 114 -2.72 -8.60 -21.25
CA GLY A 114 -3.92 -8.16 -21.96
C GLY A 114 -5.17 -7.93 -21.11
N ILE A 115 -5.10 -8.03 -19.77
CA ILE A 115 -6.17 -7.49 -18.91
C ILE A 115 -6.15 -5.98 -19.03
N ALA A 116 -7.18 -5.42 -19.66
CA ALA A 116 -7.44 -3.99 -19.68
C ALA A 116 -8.44 -3.66 -18.55
N PRO A 117 -8.22 -2.58 -17.79
CA PRO A 117 -9.15 -2.17 -16.75
C PRO A 117 -10.53 -1.88 -17.36
N GLN A 118 -11.59 -2.34 -16.70
CA GLN A 118 -12.93 -1.84 -16.99
C GLN A 118 -13.08 -0.48 -16.32
N ARG A 119 -12.55 0.58 -16.97
CA ARG A 119 -12.86 1.95 -16.56
C ARG A 119 -14.32 2.22 -16.89
N GLU A 120 -15.21 2.08 -15.91
CA GLU A 120 -16.44 2.87 -15.97
C GLU A 120 -16.05 4.35 -15.92
N GLU A 121 -16.48 5.12 -16.92
CA GLU A 121 -16.31 6.58 -16.98
C GLU A 121 -17.16 7.30 -15.92
N ASN A 122 -17.12 6.87 -14.66
CA ASN A 122 -17.67 7.62 -13.55
C ASN A 122 -16.60 8.57 -13.02
N GLY A 123 -16.41 9.66 -13.77
CA GLY A 123 -15.56 10.77 -13.37
C GLY A 123 -16.06 11.39 -12.05
N SER A 124 -15.47 10.98 -10.93
CA SER A 124 -15.20 11.83 -9.75
C SER A 124 -14.73 10.96 -8.58
N MET A 125 -13.42 10.69 -8.49
CA MET A 125 -12.80 10.24 -7.23
C MET A 125 -11.51 11.02 -6.90
N TRP A 126 -11.28 12.15 -7.59
CA TRP A 126 -10.09 13.00 -7.41
C TRP A 126 -10.45 14.49 -7.36
N THR A 127 -11.47 14.86 -6.58
CA THR A 127 -11.67 16.26 -6.18
C THR A 127 -11.50 16.41 -4.67
N GLY A 128 -10.27 16.22 -4.20
CA GLY A 128 -9.81 16.94 -3.01
C GLY A 128 -9.76 18.43 -3.32
N LYS A 129 -10.91 19.10 -3.36
CA LYS A 129 -10.93 20.57 -3.35
C LYS A 129 -10.34 21.00 -2.01
N PRO A 130 -9.25 21.80 -1.98
CA PRO A 130 -8.77 22.35 -0.73
C PRO A 130 -9.91 23.17 -0.11
N SER A 131 -10.24 22.87 1.14
CA SER A 131 -11.19 23.64 1.93
C SER A 131 -10.68 25.07 2.00
N SER A 132 -11.31 25.97 1.26
CA SER A 132 -11.11 27.41 1.42
C SER A 132 -11.60 27.79 2.81
N ARG A 133 -10.69 28.16 3.72
CA ARG A 133 -11.04 28.91 4.91
C ARG A 133 -10.40 30.29 4.86
N LYS A 134 -11.29 31.27 5.01
CA LYS A 134 -11.01 32.66 5.36
C LYS A 134 -10.36 32.75 6.74
#